data_AF-A0A925US74-F1
#
_entry.id   AF-A0A925US74-F1
#
_cell.length_a   1.000
_cell.length_b   1.000
_cell.length_c   1.000
_cell.angle_alpha   90.00
_cell.angle_beta   90.00
_cell.angle_gamma   90.00
#
_symmetry.space_group_name_H-M   'P 1'
#
loop_
_entity.id
_entity.type
_entity.pdbx_description
1 polymer ?
#
loop_
_entity_poly.entity_id
_entity_poly.type
_entity_poly.pdbx_seq_one_letter_code
_entity_poly.pdbx_strand_id
1 'polypeptide(L)'
;MENININKLPLIGKGTHGRVYRLDKNRCLKVCKKTKDMQMEYEVLKHVKGYSQFPRVYECKANYMIREYVDGPNIKVYIKQNGFNNSLARQLTELIRVFIKLKFTRIDIRMGELFVTSDHKLKIIDTTRYLDKKAPYPFKMLKVLKGLGYYKQYIKFLKENYPDFYRAWTK
;
A
#
# COMPACT_ATOMS: atom_id res chain seq x y z
N MET A 1 17.70 -21.66 -5.15
CA MET A 1 16.40 -21.80 -4.44
C MET A 1 16.17 -23.27 -4.11
N GLU A 2 17.22 -23.97 -3.72
CA GLU A 2 17.08 -25.35 -3.27
C GLU A 2 16.55 -25.27 -1.84
N ASN A 3 15.40 -25.90 -1.59
CA ASN A 3 14.78 -26.18 -0.28
C ASN A 3 13.71 -25.23 0.31
N ILE A 4 13.05 -24.35 -0.44
CA ILE A 4 11.79 -23.73 0.07
C ILE A 4 10.60 -24.65 -0.24
N ASN A 5 10.12 -25.39 0.77
CA ASN A 5 8.88 -26.17 0.66
C ASN A 5 7.64 -25.30 0.95
N ILE A 6 7.02 -24.77 -0.11
CA ILE A 6 5.87 -23.85 -0.02
C ILE A 6 4.69 -24.46 0.73
N ASN A 7 4.48 -25.78 0.64
CA ASN A 7 3.35 -26.47 1.27
C ASN A 7 3.42 -26.44 2.82
N LYS A 8 4.60 -26.15 3.39
CA LYS A 8 4.80 -26.01 4.83
C LYS A 8 4.72 -24.55 5.31
N LEU A 9 4.58 -23.59 4.41
CA LEU A 9 4.58 -22.17 4.76
C LEU A 9 3.17 -21.66 5.09
N PRO A 10 3.00 -20.81 6.12
CA PRO A 10 1.73 -20.18 6.42
C PRO A 10 1.26 -19.28 5.27
N LEU A 11 0.06 -19.54 4.76
CA LEU A 11 -0.60 -18.67 3.79
C LEU A 11 -1.13 -17.42 4.51
N ILE A 12 -0.57 -16.26 4.17
CA ILE A 12 -0.92 -14.96 4.79
C ILE A 12 -1.72 -14.04 3.87
N GLY A 13 -1.84 -14.38 2.59
CA GLY A 13 -2.65 -13.62 1.65
C GLY A 13 -2.98 -14.42 0.40
N LYS A 14 -4.20 -14.29 -0.08
CA LYS A 14 -4.66 -14.86 -1.36
C LYS A 14 -5.46 -13.78 -2.08
N GLY A 15 -5.05 -13.46 -3.30
CA GLY A 15 -5.69 -12.42 -4.09
C GLY A 15 -5.72 -12.76 -5.58
N THR A 16 -6.16 -11.78 -6.37
CA THR A 16 -6.29 -11.91 -7.83
C THR A 16 -4.96 -12.29 -8.48
N HIS A 17 -3.86 -11.69 -8.02
CA HIS A 17 -2.54 -11.81 -8.64
C HIS A 17 -1.72 -13.01 -8.14
N GLY A 18 -2.14 -13.68 -7.05
CA GLY A 18 -1.33 -14.75 -6.49
C GLY A 18 -1.63 -15.11 -5.05
N ARG A 19 -0.68 -15.82 -4.45
CA ARG A 19 -0.66 -16.22 -3.04
C ARG A 19 0.59 -15.65 -2.37
N VAL A 20 0.48 -15.30 -1.09
CA VAL A 20 1.56 -14.78 -0.28
C VAL A 20 1.73 -15.69 0.93
N TYR A 21 2.95 -16.20 1.11
CA TYR A 21 3.33 -17.12 2.16
C TYR A 21 4.34 -16.45 3.08
N ARG A 22 4.21 -16.63 4.39
CA ARG A 22 5.20 -16.13 5.34
C ARG A 22 6.44 -17.02 5.29
N LEU A 23 7.62 -16.42 5.12
CA LEU A 23 8.89 -17.14 5.18
C LEU A 23 9.48 -17.07 6.60
N ASP A 24 9.50 -15.88 7.19
CA ASP A 24 9.99 -15.65 8.54
C ASP A 24 9.39 -14.36 9.15
N LYS A 25 10.05 -13.77 10.16
CA LYS A 25 9.61 -12.54 10.83
C LYS A 25 9.61 -11.30 9.91
N ASN A 26 10.49 -11.26 8.92
CA ASN A 26 10.75 -10.07 8.10
C ASN A 26 10.44 -10.28 6.61
N ARG A 27 10.26 -11.53 6.16
CA ARG A 27 10.14 -11.88 4.74
C ARG A 27 8.89 -12.69 4.44
N CYS A 28 8.34 -12.44 3.25
CA CYS A 28 7.30 -13.26 2.65
C CYS A 28 7.64 -13.62 1.21
N LEU A 29 7.10 -14.76 0.77
CA LEU A 29 7.15 -15.26 -0.60
C LEU A 29 5.82 -14.93 -1.27
N LYS A 30 5.84 -14.10 -2.30
CA LYS A 30 4.69 -13.88 -3.19
C LYS A 30 4.87 -14.77 -4.42
N VAL A 31 3.94 -15.71 -4.62
CA VAL A 31 3.86 -16.55 -5.83
C VAL A 31 2.74 -16.01 -6.70
N CYS A 32 3.11 -15.54 -7.89
CA CYS A 32 2.19 -14.87 -8.80
C CYS A 32 1.61 -15.83 -9.84
N LYS A 33 0.35 -15.62 -10.22
CA LYS A 33 -0.30 -16.39 -11.31
C LYS A 33 0.21 -15.99 -12.69
N LYS A 34 0.56 -14.71 -12.86
CA LYS A 34 1.01 -14.13 -14.12
C LYS A 34 2.35 -13.44 -13.91
N THR A 35 3.39 -13.90 -14.63
CA THR A 35 4.73 -13.29 -14.58
C THR A 35 4.71 -11.80 -14.91
N LYS A 36 3.88 -11.38 -15.88
CA LYS A 36 3.74 -9.98 -16.28
C LYS A 36 3.32 -9.05 -15.12
N ASP A 37 2.32 -9.45 -14.33
CA ASP A 37 1.83 -8.64 -13.20
C ASP A 37 2.91 -8.51 -12.11
N MET A 38 3.68 -9.58 -11.88
CA MET A 38 4.79 -9.59 -10.93
C MET A 38 5.94 -8.69 -11.39
N GLN A 39 6.30 -8.72 -12.67
CA GLN A 39 7.33 -7.86 -13.24
C GLN A 39 6.94 -6.38 -13.14
N MET A 40 5.67 -6.03 -13.42
CA MET A 40 5.19 -4.66 -13.22
C MET A 40 5.33 -4.20 -11.76
N GLU A 41 4.92 -5.04 -10.80
CA GLU A 41 5.08 -4.73 -9.38
C GLU A 41 6.55 -4.59 -8.99
N TYR A 42 7.41 -5.47 -9.50
CA TYR A 42 8.85 -5.42 -9.25
C TYR A 42 9.47 -4.12 -9.75
N GLU A 43 9.15 -3.68 -10.97
CA GLU A 43 9.66 -2.42 -11.51
C GLU A 43 9.16 -1.20 -10.71
N VAL A 44 7.91 -1.23 -10.23
CA VAL A 44 7.43 -0.20 -9.29
C VAL A 44 8.25 -0.23 -7.99
N LEU A 45 8.47 -1.41 -7.40
CA LEU A 45 9.23 -1.53 -6.15
C LEU A 45 10.71 -1.14 -6.30
N LYS A 46 11.30 -1.32 -7.49
CA LYS A 46 12.63 -0.78 -7.83
C LYS A 46 12.62 0.74 -7.91
N HIS A 47 11.62 1.32 -8.59
CA HIS A 47 11.48 2.77 -8.74
C HIS A 47 11.30 3.50 -7.41
N VAL A 48 10.62 2.87 -6.46
CA VAL A 48 10.35 3.44 -5.12
C VAL A 48 11.40 3.04 -4.07
N LYS A 49 12.53 2.44 -4.49
CA LYS A 49 13.59 2.01 -3.57
C LYS A 49 14.04 3.18 -2.69
N GLY A 50 14.06 2.97 -1.37
CA GLY A 50 14.42 3.98 -0.37
C GLY A 50 13.22 4.66 0.31
N TYR A 51 12.00 4.50 -0.22
CA TYR A 51 10.79 4.99 0.44
C TYR A 51 10.22 3.95 1.39
N SER A 52 10.15 4.27 2.69
CA SER A 52 9.75 3.33 3.75
C SER A 52 8.30 2.87 3.67
N GLN A 53 7.45 3.60 2.95
CA GLN A 53 6.05 3.28 2.71
C GLN A 53 5.86 2.04 1.84
N PHE A 54 6.91 1.56 1.16
CA PHE A 54 6.86 0.40 0.28
C PHE A 54 7.69 -0.75 0.87
N PRO A 55 7.33 -2.01 0.60
CA PRO A 55 8.10 -3.16 1.02
C PRO A 55 9.42 -3.26 0.25
N ARG A 56 10.51 -3.58 0.96
CA ARG A 56 11.78 -3.92 0.30
C ARG A 56 11.66 -5.22 -0.48
N VAL A 57 12.26 -5.29 -1.66
CA VAL A 57 12.40 -6.53 -2.43
C VAL A 57 13.78 -7.12 -2.18
N TYR A 58 13.82 -8.42 -1.86
CA TYR A 58 15.06 -9.16 -1.66
C TYR A 58 15.41 -9.98 -2.90
N GLU A 59 14.41 -10.57 -3.57
CA GLU A 59 14.61 -11.38 -4.76
C GLU A 59 13.36 -11.35 -5.65
N CYS A 60 13.54 -11.36 -6.97
CA CYS A 60 12.46 -11.54 -7.93
C CYS A 60 12.93 -12.46 -9.07
N LYS A 61 12.23 -13.58 -9.28
CA LYS A 61 12.46 -14.55 -10.36
C LYS A 61 11.14 -14.92 -11.04
N ALA A 62 11.21 -15.58 -12.20
CA ALA A 62 10.10 -15.98 -13.10
C ALA A 62 8.65 -15.82 -12.56
N ASN A 63 8.27 -16.54 -11.50
CA ASN A 63 6.90 -16.54 -10.96
C ASN A 63 6.83 -16.23 -9.46
N TYR A 64 7.93 -15.82 -8.83
CA TYR A 64 7.92 -15.47 -7.40
C TYR A 64 8.80 -14.27 -7.05
N MET A 65 8.43 -13.63 -5.95
CA MET A 65 9.17 -12.54 -5.35
C MET A 65 9.30 -12.77 -3.85
N ILE A 66 10.52 -12.63 -3.32
CA ILE A 66 10.78 -12.56 -1.89
C ILE A 66 10.88 -11.07 -1.53
N ARG A 67 10.02 -10.63 -0.63
CA ARG A 67 9.95 -9.22 -0.20
C ARG A 67 9.69 -9.10 1.29
N GLU A 68 9.76 -7.88 1.78
CA GLU A 68 9.42 -7.52 3.15
C GLU A 68 8.00 -7.98 3.49
N TYR A 69 7.90 -8.71 4.59
CA TYR A 69 6.63 -8.99 5.24
C TYR A 69 6.19 -7.72 5.98
N VAL A 70 5.03 -7.20 5.58
CA VAL A 70 4.39 -6.07 6.25
C VAL A 70 3.43 -6.65 7.29
N ASP A 71 3.71 -6.36 8.55
CA ASP A 71 2.92 -6.78 9.69
C ASP A 71 1.73 -5.82 9.93
N GLY A 72 0.92 -6.18 10.94
CA GLY A 72 -0.20 -5.37 11.37
C GLY A 72 -1.47 -5.49 10.51
N PRO A 73 -2.57 -4.87 10.95
CA PRO A 73 -3.85 -4.96 10.28
C PRO A 73 -3.93 -4.09 9.02
N ASN A 74 -4.83 -4.46 8.10
CA ASN A 74 -5.26 -3.56 7.04
C ASN A 74 -5.81 -2.25 7.65
N ILE A 75 -5.53 -1.11 7.02
CA ILE A 75 -5.91 0.21 7.54
C ILE A 75 -7.42 0.32 7.86
N LYS A 76 -8.31 -0.33 7.11
CA LYS A 76 -9.75 -0.28 7.39
C LYS A 76 -10.11 -0.98 8.70
N VAL A 77 -9.43 -2.08 9.00
CA VAL A 77 -9.59 -2.80 10.28
C VAL A 77 -9.01 -1.95 11.40
N TYR A 78 -7.82 -1.40 11.20
CA TYR A 78 -7.18 -0.50 12.16
C TYR A 78 -8.08 0.69 12.53
N ILE A 79 -8.64 1.38 11.53
CA ILE A 79 -9.52 2.54 11.74
C ILE A 79 -10.78 2.16 12.52
N LYS A 80 -11.37 0.99 12.23
CA LYS A 80 -12.57 0.53 12.95
C LYS A 80 -12.30 0.25 14.43
N GLN A 81 -11.09 -0.22 14.76
CA GLN A 81 -10.71 -0.60 16.12
C GLN A 81 -10.17 0.58 16.93
N ASN A 82 -9.38 1.46 16.30
CA ASN A 82 -8.59 2.49 16.99
C ASN A 82 -9.02 3.92 16.61
N GLY A 83 -9.96 4.07 15.68
CA GLY A 83 -10.35 5.34 15.11
C GLY A 83 -9.37 5.90 14.07
N PHE A 84 -9.68 7.10 13.59
CA PHE A 84 -8.86 7.84 12.63
C PHE A 84 -8.36 9.12 13.29
N ASN A 85 -7.04 9.30 13.38
CA ASN A 85 -6.42 10.44 14.05
C ASN A 85 -5.54 11.26 13.10
N ASN A 86 -5.03 12.39 13.58
CA ASN A 86 -4.19 13.30 12.78
C ASN A 86 -2.87 12.65 12.32
N SER A 87 -2.32 11.69 13.07
CA SER A 87 -1.13 10.94 12.65
C SER A 87 -1.43 10.10 11.40
N LEU A 88 -2.54 9.35 11.40
CA LEU A 88 -2.94 8.54 10.26
C LEU A 88 -3.35 9.40 9.06
N ALA A 89 -4.02 10.54 9.30
CA ALA A 89 -4.32 11.53 8.27
C ALA A 89 -3.04 12.05 7.62
N ARG A 90 -2.04 12.45 8.42
CA ARG A 90 -0.73 12.89 7.95
C ARG A 90 -0.05 11.82 7.10
N GLN A 91 0.01 10.58 7.58
CA GLN A 91 0.67 9.48 6.85
C GLN A 91 -0.01 9.18 5.50
N LEU A 92 -1.34 9.24 5.42
CA LEU A 92 -2.06 9.11 4.14
C LEU A 92 -1.74 10.25 3.18
N THR A 93 -1.71 11.50 3.66
CA THR A 93 -1.40 12.65 2.82
C THR A 93 0.05 12.62 2.34
N GLU A 94 1.01 12.25 3.20
CA GLU A 94 2.42 12.10 2.82
C GLU A 94 2.63 10.96 1.82
N LEU A 95 1.87 9.86 1.91
CA LEU A 95 1.91 8.79 0.91
C LEU A 95 1.49 9.31 -0.48
N ILE A 96 0.44 10.14 -0.55
CA ILE A 96 0.01 10.79 -1.80
C ILE A 96 1.09 11.74 -2.32
N ARG A 97 1.74 12.53 -1.45
CA ARG A 97 2.87 13.39 -1.84
C ARG A 97 4.01 12.59 -2.45
N VAL A 98 4.34 11.44 -1.85
CA VAL A 98 5.35 10.52 -2.38
C VAL A 98 4.96 10.03 -3.78
N PHE A 99 3.69 9.69 -4.02
CA PHE A 99 3.24 9.23 -5.34
C PHE A 99 3.36 10.33 -6.40
N ILE A 100 2.99 11.57 -6.05
CA ILE A 100 3.16 12.73 -6.93
C ILE A 100 4.65 12.96 -7.23
N LYS A 101 5.50 12.95 -6.20
CA LYS A 101 6.96 13.12 -6.34
C LYS A 101 7.58 12.06 -7.25
N LEU A 102 7.11 10.81 -7.15
CA LEU A 102 7.56 9.69 -7.95
C LEU A 102 6.91 9.62 -9.34
N LYS A 103 6.12 10.64 -9.73
CA LYS A 103 5.44 10.76 -11.02
C LYS A 103 4.50 9.58 -11.31
N PHE A 104 3.88 9.01 -10.27
CA PHE A 104 2.83 8.01 -10.47
C PHE A 104 1.65 8.66 -11.19
N THR A 105 1.16 8.00 -12.24
CA THR A 105 -0.03 8.46 -12.97
C THR A 105 -1.31 8.23 -12.15
N ARG A 106 -1.23 7.31 -11.19
CA ARG A 106 -2.27 7.00 -10.22
C ARG A 106 -1.91 7.53 -8.83
N ILE A 107 -2.71 8.46 -8.30
CA ILE A 107 -2.65 8.81 -6.86
C ILE A 107 -3.84 8.25 -6.08
N ASP A 108 -4.83 7.66 -6.77
CA ASP A 108 -5.99 7.03 -6.17
C ASP A 108 -5.66 5.69 -5.51
N ILE A 109 -5.23 5.79 -4.25
CA ILE A 109 -4.82 4.68 -3.39
C ILE A 109 -6.02 3.80 -3.02
N ARG A 110 -5.86 2.48 -3.14
CA ARG A 110 -6.84 1.53 -2.59
C ARG A 110 -6.52 1.26 -1.13
N MET A 111 -7.43 1.64 -0.23
CA MET A 111 -7.30 1.36 1.20
C MET A 111 -7.17 -0.15 1.52
N GLY A 112 -7.57 -1.04 0.62
CA GLY A 112 -7.34 -2.49 0.76
C GLY A 112 -5.87 -2.92 0.68
N GLU A 113 -4.99 -2.07 0.17
CA GLU A 113 -3.57 -2.35 -0.04
C GLU A 113 -2.69 -1.75 1.07
N LEU A 114 -3.31 -0.99 1.98
CA LEU A 114 -2.66 -0.27 3.05
C LEU A 114 -2.73 -1.04 4.36
N PHE A 115 -1.60 -1.08 5.06
CA PHE A 115 -1.42 -1.74 6.34
C PHE A 115 -0.82 -0.76 7.33
N VAL A 116 -1.27 -0.84 8.58
CA VAL A 116 -0.69 -0.11 9.70
C VAL A 116 0.15 -1.11 10.48
N THR A 117 1.46 -0.96 10.44
CA THR A 117 2.43 -1.84 11.10
C THR A 117 2.35 -1.71 12.63
N SER A 118 2.98 -2.64 13.35
CA SER A 118 3.04 -2.60 14.82
C SER A 118 3.70 -1.33 15.39
N ASP A 119 4.62 -0.70 14.63
CA ASP A 119 5.23 0.60 14.96
C ASP A 119 4.41 1.81 14.44
N HIS A 120 3.13 1.59 14.14
CA HIS A 120 2.17 2.60 13.69
C HIS A 120 2.56 3.33 12.39
N LYS A 121 3.30 2.67 11.50
CA LYS A 121 3.65 3.19 10.17
C LYS A 121 2.71 2.67 9.10
N LEU A 122 2.42 3.51 8.13
CA LEU A 122 1.62 3.16 6.97
C LEU A 122 2.51 2.55 5.87
N LYS A 123 2.18 1.34 5.42
CA LYS A 123 2.81 0.69 4.26
C LYS A 123 1.78 0.27 3.21
N ILE A 124 2.17 0.33 1.94
CA ILE A 124 1.41 -0.16 0.79
C ILE A 124 2.10 -1.37 0.17
N ILE A 125 1.38 -2.48 -0.05
CA ILE A 125 1.99 -3.74 -0.52
C ILE A 125 1.70 -4.09 -1.98
N ASP A 126 0.55 -3.72 -2.53
CA ASP A 126 0.17 -3.99 -3.92
C ASP A 126 0.18 -2.66 -4.67
N THR A 127 1.21 -2.48 -5.49
CA THR A 127 1.41 -1.28 -6.29
C THR A 127 1.36 -1.56 -7.78
N THR A 128 0.81 -2.72 -8.18
CA THR A 128 0.62 -3.05 -9.58
C THR A 128 -0.30 -1.99 -10.21
N ARG A 129 0.10 -1.45 -11.37
CA ARG A 129 -0.65 -0.44 -12.16
C ARG A 129 -0.65 1.01 -11.65
N TYR A 130 0.21 1.39 -10.70
CA TYR A 130 0.29 2.80 -10.28
C TYR A 130 1.05 3.69 -11.29
N LEU A 131 1.84 3.10 -12.19
CA LEU A 131 2.50 3.81 -13.30
C LEU A 131 1.63 3.89 -14.57
N ASP A 132 0.76 2.92 -14.82
CA ASP A 132 0.08 2.80 -16.13
C ASP A 132 -1.34 3.39 -16.16
N LYS A 133 -1.97 3.62 -15.00
CA LYS A 133 -3.38 4.05 -14.93
C LYS A 133 -3.49 5.48 -14.41
N LYS A 134 -3.94 6.40 -15.26
CA LYS A 134 -4.22 7.78 -14.84
C LYS A 134 -5.41 7.84 -13.86
N ALA A 135 -5.15 8.30 -12.63
CA ALA A 135 -6.18 8.70 -11.67
C ALA A 135 -5.59 9.78 -10.74
N PRO A 136 -5.67 11.07 -11.13
CA PRO A 136 -5.00 12.18 -10.45
C PRO A 136 -5.78 12.71 -9.23
N TYR A 137 -6.80 11.98 -8.77
CA TYR A 137 -7.64 12.37 -7.64
C TYR A 137 -7.96 11.14 -6.76
N PRO A 138 -7.83 11.22 -5.42
CA PRO A 138 -7.93 10.06 -4.54
C PRO A 138 -9.38 9.68 -4.19
N PHE A 139 -10.23 9.53 -5.21
CA PHE A 139 -11.65 9.25 -5.07
C PHE A 139 -11.96 8.02 -4.19
N LYS A 140 -11.27 6.89 -4.40
CA LYS A 140 -11.55 5.65 -3.65
C LYS A 140 -11.13 5.77 -2.20
N MET A 141 -10.00 6.41 -1.94
CA MET A 141 -9.56 6.69 -0.57
C MET A 141 -10.60 7.54 0.16
N LEU A 142 -11.02 8.66 -0.46
CA LEU A 142 -12.01 9.57 0.13
C LEU A 142 -13.38 8.90 0.30
N LYS A 143 -13.81 8.08 -0.67
CA LYS A 143 -15.04 7.29 -0.57
C LYS A 143 -15.01 6.32 0.61
N VAL A 144 -13.88 5.65 0.85
CA VAL A 144 -13.73 4.76 2.01
C VAL A 144 -13.74 5.55 3.32
N LEU A 145 -13.03 6.68 3.40
CA LEU A 145 -13.07 7.54 4.60
C LEU A 145 -14.48 8.06 4.88
N LYS A 146 -15.26 8.39 3.83
CA LYS A 146 -16.68 8.76 3.96
C LYS A 146 -17.52 7.61 4.52
N GLY A 147 -17.36 6.40 3.98
CA GLY A 147 -18.04 5.20 4.47
C GLY A 147 -17.66 4.82 5.91
N LEU A 148 -16.48 5.21 6.38
CA LEU A 148 -16.04 5.03 7.77
C LEU A 148 -16.39 6.22 8.69
N GLY A 149 -17.06 7.27 8.20
CA GLY A 149 -17.45 8.44 8.98
C GLY A 149 -16.37 9.51 9.18
N TYR A 150 -15.18 9.34 8.60
CA TYR A 150 -14.00 10.19 8.83
C TYR A 150 -13.73 11.22 7.73
N TYR A 151 -14.57 11.32 6.71
CA TYR A 151 -14.38 12.28 5.61
C TYR A 151 -14.28 13.73 6.09
N LYS A 152 -15.25 14.21 6.88
CA LYS A 152 -15.26 15.61 7.37
C LYS A 152 -14.01 15.92 8.20
N GLN A 153 -13.61 14.99 9.07
CA GLN A 153 -12.39 15.12 9.87
C GLN A 153 -11.13 15.21 9.00
N TYR A 154 -11.01 14.35 7.98
CA TYR A 154 -9.87 14.37 7.07
C TYR A 154 -9.82 15.67 6.26
N ILE A 155 -10.96 16.15 5.74
CA ILE A 155 -11.04 17.41 5.00
C ILE A 155 -10.65 18.60 5.88
N LYS A 156 -11.11 18.64 7.15
CA LYS A 156 -10.69 19.66 8.12
C LYS A 156 -9.17 19.61 8.35
N PHE A 157 -8.62 18.41 8.59
CA PHE A 157 -7.18 18.22 8.74
C PHE A 157 -6.38 18.74 7.54
N LEU A 158 -6.83 18.46 6.31
CA LEU A 158 -6.20 18.97 5.10
C LEU A 158 -6.26 20.50 5.03
N LYS A 159 -7.41 21.11 5.36
CA LYS A 159 -7.54 22.58 5.36
C LYS A 159 -6.49 23.25 6.25
N GLU A 160 -6.23 22.66 7.42
CA GLU A 160 -5.33 23.20 8.43
C GLU A 160 -3.85 22.89 8.14
N ASN A 161 -3.53 21.71 7.60
CA ASN A 161 -2.15 21.22 7.51
C ASN A 161 -1.61 21.10 6.07
N TYR A 162 -2.51 21.02 5.09
CA TYR A 162 -2.20 20.72 3.69
C TYR A 162 -3.13 21.49 2.74
N PRO A 163 -3.11 22.84 2.80
CA PRO A 163 -4.10 23.67 2.12
C PRO A 163 -4.12 23.50 0.60
N ASP A 164 -3.00 23.10 -0.03
CA ASP A 164 -2.95 22.77 -1.46
C ASP A 164 -3.82 21.56 -1.81
N PHE A 165 -3.72 20.48 -1.03
CA PHE A 165 -4.55 19.29 -1.24
C PHE A 165 -6.02 19.57 -0.92
N TYR A 166 -6.29 20.34 0.13
CA TYR A 166 -7.66 20.80 0.41
C TYR A 166 -8.26 21.52 -0.79
N ARG A 167 -7.59 22.57 -1.28
CA ARG A 167 -8.03 23.34 -2.46
C ARG A 167 -8.18 22.47 -3.71
N ALA A 168 -7.30 21.49 -3.90
CA ALA A 168 -7.37 20.60 -5.06
C ALA A 168 -8.56 19.63 -5.00
N TRP A 169 -9.02 19.25 -3.81
CA TRP A 169 -9.98 18.15 -3.64
C TRP A 169 -11.37 18.56 -3.19
N THR A 170 -11.55 19.82 -2.80
CA THR A 170 -12.85 20.41 -2.42
C THR A 170 -13.32 21.49 -3.39
N LYS A 171 -12.76 21.51 -4.60
CA LYS A 171 -13.31 22.28 -5.72
C LYS A 171 -14.58 21.63 -6.24
#